data_AF-A0A954SQ84-F1
#
_entry.id   AF-A0A954SQ84-F1
#
_cell.length_a   1.000
_cell.length_b   1.000
_cell.length_c   1.000
_cell.angle_alpha   90.00
_cell.angle_beta   90.00
_cell.angle_gamma   90.00
#
_symmetry.space_group_name_H-M   'P 1'
#
loop_
_entity.id
_entity.type
_entity.pdbx_description
1 polymer ?
#
loop_
_entity_poly.entity_id
_entity_poly.type
_entity_poly.pdbx_seq_one_letter_code
_entity_poly.pdbx_strand_id
1 'polypeptide(L)'
;RANVRDAWKITHDTAVSDAETRELVRSCIDQLPDQYRAILILRDIEERSTEETAELLDLSLANVKTRLHRARQALRELLDRHFGVAAS
;
A
#
# COMPACT_ATOMS: atom_id res chain seq x y z
N ARG A 1 -10.20 -9.61 -14.25
CA ARG A 1 -9.95 -9.49 -12.79
C ARG A 1 -8.83 -8.47 -12.64
N ALA A 2 -9.14 -7.23 -12.23
CA ALA A 2 -8.13 -6.19 -12.08
C ALA A 2 -7.16 -6.53 -10.94
N ASN A 3 -5.86 -6.45 -11.20
CA ASN A 3 -4.82 -6.84 -10.26
C ASN A 3 -4.50 -5.65 -9.35
N VAL A 4 -4.26 -5.89 -8.07
CA VAL A 4 -3.98 -4.83 -7.08
C VAL A 4 -2.69 -4.05 -7.42
N ARG A 5 -1.82 -4.62 -8.27
CA ARG A 5 -0.65 -3.96 -8.87
C ARG A 5 -1.02 -2.77 -9.77
N ASP A 6 -2.19 -2.81 -10.42
CA ASP A 6 -2.63 -1.73 -11.31
C ASP A 6 -3.13 -0.51 -10.52
N ALA A 7 -3.55 -0.70 -9.27
CA ALA A 7 -3.97 0.40 -8.38
C ALA A 7 -2.79 1.27 -7.89
N TRP A 8 -1.55 0.76 -7.97
CA TRP A 8 -0.34 1.55 -7.71
C TRP A 8 0.12 2.36 -8.92
N LYS A 9 -0.44 2.09 -10.12
CA LYS A 9 -0.34 3.02 -11.24
C LYS A 9 -1.30 4.18 -11.02
N ILE A 10 -0.96 5.03 -10.06
CA ILE A 10 -1.42 6.41 -10.04
C ILE A 10 -0.75 7.11 -11.22
N THR A 11 -1.19 6.77 -12.43
CA THR A 11 -0.95 7.56 -13.62
C THR A 11 -2.12 8.51 -13.73
N HIS A 12 -1.88 9.80 -13.46
CA HIS A 12 -2.26 10.88 -14.37
C HIS A 12 -1.18 11.97 -14.31
N ASP A 13 -0.74 12.33 -15.51
CA ASP A 13 0.12 13.44 -15.92
C ASP A 13 -0.05 14.73 -15.09
N THR A 14 1.08 15.30 -14.60
CA THR A 14 1.47 16.75 -14.56
C THR A 14 2.45 16.98 -13.39
N ALA A 15 3.69 17.36 -13.68
CA ALA A 15 4.84 17.42 -12.76
C ALA A 15 4.75 18.35 -11.53
N VAL A 16 3.65 19.09 -11.34
CA VAL A 16 3.39 19.91 -10.12
C VAL A 16 2.50 19.17 -9.11
N SER A 17 1.78 18.12 -9.55
CA SER A 17 0.87 17.27 -8.75
C SER A 17 1.62 16.21 -7.91
N ASP A 18 2.88 15.96 -8.23
CA ASP A 18 3.57 14.72 -7.85
C ASP A 18 4.18 14.77 -6.44
N ALA A 19 4.57 15.95 -5.94
CA ALA A 19 5.11 16.11 -4.59
C ALA A 19 4.02 16.06 -3.51
N GLU A 20 2.94 16.82 -3.67
CA GLU A 20 1.79 16.81 -2.75
C GLU A 20 1.11 15.44 -2.73
N THR A 21 0.94 14.80 -3.90
CA THR A 21 0.41 13.43 -3.99
C THR A 21 1.34 12.43 -3.30
N ARG A 22 2.66 12.53 -3.49
CA ARG A 22 3.62 11.67 -2.78
C ARG A 22 3.58 11.86 -1.27
N GLU A 23 3.52 13.09 -0.80
CA GLU A 23 3.47 13.41 0.62
C GLU A 23 2.17 12.91 1.25
N LEU A 24 1.04 13.04 0.55
CA LEU A 24 -0.22 12.45 0.97
C LEU A 24 -0.14 10.92 1.07
N VAL A 25 0.39 10.25 0.04
CA VAL A 25 0.57 8.78 0.05
C VAL A 25 1.46 8.37 1.22
N ARG A 26 2.56 9.08 1.46
CA ARG A 26 3.47 8.81 2.57
C ARG A 26 2.78 8.99 3.92
N SER A 27 2.05 10.08 4.11
CA SER A 27 1.24 10.34 5.31
C SER A 27 0.19 9.25 5.54
N CYS A 28 -0.44 8.73 4.48
CA CYS A 28 -1.38 7.61 4.60
C CYS A 28 -0.67 6.31 5.00
N ILE A 29 0.50 6.02 4.43
CA ILE A 29 1.31 4.85 4.80
C ILE A 29 1.76 4.95 6.27
N ASP A 30 2.11 6.15 6.75
CA ASP A 30 2.53 6.39 8.13
C ASP A 30 1.39 6.23 9.14
N GLN A 31 0.12 6.38 8.71
CA GLN A 31 -1.06 6.11 9.53
C GLN A 31 -1.41 4.63 9.66
N LEU A 32 -0.79 3.75 8.87
CA LEU A 32 -1.04 2.32 8.96
C LEU A 32 -0.43 1.74 10.25
N PRO A 33 -1.07 0.72 10.86
CA PRO A 33 -0.44 -0.08 11.90
C PRO A 33 0.92 -0.61 11.44
N ASP A 34 1.91 -0.63 12.35
CA ASP A 34 3.30 -0.99 12.02
C ASP A 34 3.42 -2.29 11.23
N GLN A 35 2.65 -3.31 11.62
CA GLN A 35 2.63 -4.61 10.95
C GLN A 35 2.10 -4.55 9.49
N TYR A 36 1.25 -3.60 9.16
CA TYR A 36 0.74 -3.38 7.81
C TYR A 36 1.72 -2.55 7.00
N ARG A 37 2.26 -1.48 7.59
CA ARG A 37 3.29 -0.65 6.96
C ARG A 37 4.51 -1.48 6.57
N ALA A 38 5.04 -2.29 7.48
CA ALA A 38 6.21 -3.13 7.21
C ALA A 38 5.99 -4.08 6.03
N ILE A 39 4.83 -4.75 5.98
CA ILE A 39 4.49 -5.67 4.88
C ILE A 39 4.30 -4.93 3.56
N LEU A 40 3.67 -3.75 3.57
CA LEU A 40 3.48 -2.91 2.39
C LEU A 40 4.84 -2.45 1.83
N ILE A 41 5.74 -1.96 2.69
CA ILE A 41 7.09 -1.52 2.28
C ILE A 41 7.84 -2.69 1.65
N LEU A 42 7.94 -3.84 2.34
CA LEU A 42 8.72 -4.97 1.83
C LEU A 42 8.17 -5.51 0.50
N ARG A 43 6.84 -5.62 0.34
CA ARG A 43 6.22 -6.29 -0.81
C ARG A 43 5.92 -5.39 -2.00
N ASP A 44 5.53 -4.15 -1.75
CA ASP A 44 5.05 -3.24 -2.81
C ASP A 44 6.07 -2.12 -3.12
N ILE A 45 7.01 -1.82 -2.22
CA ILE A 45 8.06 -0.80 -2.44
C ILE A 45 9.42 -1.45 -2.71
N GLU A 46 9.87 -2.34 -1.83
CA GLU A 46 11.15 -3.06 -1.98
C GLU A 46 11.05 -4.31 -2.86
N GLU A 47 9.84 -4.68 -3.28
CA GLU A 47 9.53 -5.83 -4.14
C GLU A 47 10.10 -7.19 -3.66
N ARG A 48 10.43 -7.32 -2.37
CA ARG A 48 10.86 -8.58 -1.72
C ARG A 48 9.84 -9.66 -1.93
N SER A 49 10.22 -10.92 -2.06
CA SER A 49 9.31 -12.07 -2.21
C SER A 49 8.41 -12.28 -0.97
N THR A 50 7.37 -13.12 -1.10
CA THR A 50 6.49 -13.44 0.05
C THR A 50 7.26 -14.24 1.10
N GLU A 51 8.16 -15.09 0.61
CA GLU A 51 9.09 -15.94 1.33
C GLU A 51 10.09 -15.10 2.13
N GLU A 52 10.83 -14.19 1.49
CA GLU A 52 11.75 -13.27 2.19
C GLU A 52 11.00 -12.40 3.22
N THR A 53 9.80 -11.92 2.88
CA THR A 53 8.99 -11.11 3.81
C THR A 53 8.54 -11.92 5.03
N ALA A 54 8.20 -13.20 4.83
CA ALA A 54 7.82 -14.11 5.91
C ALA A 54 8.99 -14.36 6.86
N GLU A 55 10.19 -14.57 6.31
CA GLU A 55 11.42 -14.75 7.09
C GLU A 55 11.80 -13.47 7.85
N LEU A 56 11.80 -12.31 7.19
CA LEU A 56 12.18 -11.03 7.80
C LEU A 56 11.25 -10.59 8.95
N LEU A 57 9.97 -10.97 8.89
CA LEU A 57 8.96 -10.56 9.87
C LEU A 57 8.55 -11.66 10.84
N ASP A 58 9.17 -12.84 10.76
CA ASP A 58 8.81 -14.04 11.53
C ASP A 58 7.31 -14.38 11.42
N LEU A 59 6.82 -14.52 10.19
CA LEU A 59 5.43 -14.81 9.86
C LEU A 59 5.31 -16.03 8.95
N SER A 60 4.14 -16.67 8.97
CA SER A 60 3.82 -17.65 7.93
C SER A 60 3.54 -16.96 6.59
N LEU A 61 3.78 -17.66 5.47
CA LEU A 61 3.41 -17.18 4.11
C LEU A 61 1.93 -16.80 4.01
N ALA A 62 1.05 -17.54 4.71
CA ALA A 62 -0.37 -17.25 4.78
C ALA A 62 -0.66 -15.92 5.51
N ASN A 63 0.04 -15.66 6.62
CA ASN A 63 -0.07 -14.40 7.34
C ASN A 63 0.43 -13.22 6.50
N VAL A 64 1.54 -13.37 5.77
CA VAL A 64 2.04 -12.32 4.85
C VAL A 64 0.99 -11.97 3.81
N LYS A 65 0.40 -12.96 3.12
CA LYS A 65 -0.63 -12.72 2.09
C LYS A 65 -1.87 -12.04 2.66
N THR A 66 -2.38 -12.53 3.79
CA THR A 66 -3.57 -11.96 4.45
C THR A 66 -3.30 -10.54 4.93
N ARG A 67 -2.18 -10.30 5.60
CA ARG A 67 -1.83 -8.96 6.10
C ARG A 67 -1.53 -7.99 4.97
N LEU A 68 -0.86 -8.41 3.90
CA LEU A 68 -0.63 -7.57 2.71
C LEU A 68 -1.96 -7.12 2.08
N HIS A 69 -2.92 -8.03 1.94
CA HIS A 69 -4.25 -7.68 1.46
C HIS A 69 -4.92 -6.63 2.37
N ARG A 70 -4.91 -6.85 3.69
CA ARG A 70 -5.49 -5.90 4.66
C ARG A 70 -4.77 -4.55 4.68
N ALA A 71 -3.45 -4.55 4.55
CA ALA A 71 -2.63 -3.35 4.48
C ALA A 71 -3.01 -2.48 3.27
N ARG A 72 -3.18 -3.10 2.08
CA ARG A 72 -3.63 -2.39 0.88
C ARG A 72 -5.07 -1.87 0.99
N GLN A 73 -5.97 -2.62 1.61
CA GLN A 73 -7.35 -2.16 1.86
C GLN A 73 -7.35 -0.94 2.79
N ALA A 74 -6.62 -1.00 3.90
CA ALA A 74 -6.49 0.12 4.82
C ALA A 74 -5.86 1.36 4.16
N LEU A 75 -4.81 1.18 3.35
CA LEU A 75 -4.21 2.27 2.59
C LEU A 75 -5.20 2.87 1.59
N ARG A 76 -5.99 2.02 0.92
CA ARG A 76 -7.01 2.48 -0.03
C ARG A 76 -8.09 3.30 0.66
N GLU A 77 -8.61 2.84 1.80
CA GLU A 77 -9.60 3.58 2.60
C GLU A 77 -9.06 4.94 3.07
N LEU A 78 -7.78 5.02 3.45
CA LEU A 78 -7.12 6.28 3.80
C LEU A 78 -7.09 7.23 2.60
N LEU A 79 -6.61 6.76 1.45
CA LEU A 79 -6.51 7.56 0.23
C LEU A 79 -7.89 8.01 -0.27
N ASP A 80 -8.90 7.12 -0.28
CA ASP A 80 -10.25 7.44 -0.74
C ASP A 80 -10.89 8.57 0.09
N ARG A 81 -10.61 8.62 1.41
CA ARG A 81 -11.03 9.74 2.28
C ARG A 81 -10.42 11.07 1.89
N HIS A 82 -9.18 11.07 1.40
CA HIS A 82 -8.48 12.29 0.99
C HIS A 82 -8.82 12.73 -0.43
N PHE A 83 -9.04 11.79 -1.35
CA PHE A 83 -9.41 12.08 -2.73
C PHE A 83 -10.90 12.27 -2.95
N GLY A 84 -11.72 12.16 -1.90
CA GLY A 84 -13.16 12.38 -1.99
C GLY A 84 -13.89 11.38 -2.88
N VAL A 85 -13.32 10.19 -3.10
CA VAL A 85 -14.02 9.07 -3.73
C VAL A 85 -14.94 8.44 -2.67
N ALA A 86 -15.83 9.26 -2.11
CA ALA A 86 -17.03 8.76 -1.49
C ALA A 86 -17.81 8.05 -2.60
N ALA A 87 -18.14 6.78 -2.36
CA ALA A 87 -18.93 5.94 -3.26
C ALA A 87 -19.97 6.76 -4.05
N SER A 88 -19.77 6.83 -5.37
CA SER A 88 -20.87 6.95 -6.33
C SER A 88 -21.16 5.57 -6.87
#